data_AF-A0A7W1U8H4-F1
#
_entry.id   AF-A0A7W1U8H4-F1
#
_cell.length_a   1.000
_cell.length_b   1.000
_cell.length_c   1.000
_cell.angle_alpha   90.00
_cell.angle_beta   90.00
_cell.angle_gamma   90.00
#
_symmetry.space_group_name_H-M   'P 1'
#
loop_
_entity.id
_entity.type
_entity.pdbx_description
1 polymer ?
#
loop_
_entity_poly.entity_id
_entity_poly.type
_entity_poly.pdbx_seq_one_letter_code
_entity_poly.pdbx_strand_id
1 'polypeptide(L)'
;MNKNILLLVIAAVLIAPAASFAQATLEGKVALPKMHFSPVVTERYEIVSKAGVLATDPPRAVVYLEGDFRVPANLPTKEVAQKDLAFLPPLLAIEVGTKVTFPNLDDTYHNIFSYSPTKRFDLGRYPPGENRG
;
A
#
# COMPACT_ATOMS: atom_id res chain seq x y z
N MET A 1 -4.97 -21.60 -56.52
CA MET A 1 -4.46 -21.28 -55.17
C MET A 1 -5.53 -21.68 -54.16
N ASN A 2 -5.25 -22.69 -53.33
CA ASN A 2 -6.27 -23.46 -52.61
C ASN A 2 -6.77 -22.66 -51.39
N LYS A 3 -8.07 -22.35 -51.35
CA LYS A 3 -8.71 -21.54 -50.28
C LYS A 3 -8.48 -22.13 -48.86
N ASN A 4 -8.22 -23.43 -48.76
CA ASN A 4 -7.96 -24.13 -47.50
C ASN A 4 -6.60 -23.76 -46.89
N ILE A 5 -5.61 -23.39 -47.71
CA ILE A 5 -4.30 -22.92 -47.22
C ILE A 5 -4.42 -21.51 -46.62
N LEU A 6 -5.25 -20.65 -47.22
CA LEU A 6 -5.48 -19.28 -46.73
C LEU A 6 -6.20 -19.27 -45.37
N LEU A 7 -7.15 -20.18 -45.16
CA LEU A 7 -7.91 -20.31 -43.90
C LEU A 7 -7.04 -20.82 -42.73
N LEU A 8 -6.08 -21.72 -42.98
CA LEU A 8 -5.17 -22.23 -41.95
C LEU A 8 -4.16 -21.17 -41.49
N VAL A 9 -3.70 -20.29 -42.39
CA VAL A 9 -2.76 -19.22 -42.04
C VAL A 9 -3.44 -18.13 -41.19
N ILE A 10 -4.70 -17.80 -41.46
CA ILE A 10 -5.46 -16.82 -40.67
C ILE A 10 -5.79 -17.35 -39.26
N ALA A 11 -6.11 -18.64 -39.14
CA ALA A 11 -6.39 -19.26 -37.85
C ALA A 11 -5.15 -19.35 -36.94
N ALA A 12 -3.95 -19.56 -37.52
CA ALA A 12 -2.71 -19.64 -36.74
C ALA A 12 -2.27 -18.29 -36.14
N VAL A 13 -2.64 -17.16 -36.77
CA VAL A 13 -2.32 -15.81 -36.26
C VAL A 13 -3.20 -15.42 -35.07
N LEU A 14 -4.40 -16.00 -34.94
CA LEU A 14 -5.36 -15.68 -33.87
C LEU A 14 -5.12 -16.47 -32.56
N ILE A 15 -4.21 -17.46 -32.56
CA ILE A 15 -3.89 -18.31 -31.39
C ILE A 15 -2.40 -18.15 -31.01
N ALA A 16 -1.74 -17.09 -31.46
CA ALA A 16 -0.49 -16.71 -30.82
C ALA A 16 -0.87 -16.13 -29.45
N PRO A 17 -0.47 -16.72 -28.30
CA PRO A 17 -0.51 -15.98 -27.06
C PRO A 17 0.28 -14.70 -27.34
N ALA A 18 -0.32 -13.54 -27.03
CA ALA A 18 0.43 -12.32 -26.92
C ALA A 18 1.43 -12.55 -25.78
N ALA A 19 2.59 -13.12 -26.12
CA ALA A 19 3.73 -13.18 -25.24
C ALA A 19 4.09 -11.73 -24.98
N SER A 20 3.59 -11.20 -23.88
CA SER A 20 4.04 -9.92 -23.36
C SER A 20 5.51 -10.13 -23.02
N PHE A 21 6.39 -9.85 -23.97
CA PHE A 21 7.81 -9.83 -23.72
C PHE A 21 8.03 -8.70 -22.73
N ALA A 22 8.31 -9.05 -21.47
CA ALA A 22 8.85 -8.08 -20.54
C ALA A 22 10.10 -7.48 -21.19
N GLN A 23 10.11 -6.17 -21.39
CA GLN A 23 11.23 -5.45 -22.03
C GLN A 23 12.55 -5.63 -21.24
N ALA A 24 12.44 -5.99 -19.95
CA ALA A 24 13.51 -6.49 -19.09
C ALA A 24 12.90 -7.27 -17.90
N THR A 25 13.69 -8.15 -17.28
CA THR A 25 13.36 -8.85 -16.02
C THR A 25 14.34 -8.43 -14.93
N LEU A 26 13.83 -8.15 -13.73
CA LEU A 26 14.64 -7.91 -12.53
C LEU A 26 14.30 -8.97 -11.48
N GLU A 27 15.32 -9.70 -11.02
CA GLU A 27 15.18 -10.74 -10.00
C GLU A 27 16.07 -10.43 -8.79
N GLY A 28 15.59 -10.78 -7.60
CA GLY A 28 16.32 -10.56 -6.36
C GLY A 28 15.61 -11.20 -5.15
N LYS A 29 16.31 -11.28 -4.02
CA LYS A 29 15.76 -11.75 -2.74
C LYS A 29 15.88 -10.65 -1.70
N VAL A 30 14.78 -10.31 -1.04
CA VAL A 30 14.76 -9.35 0.08
C VAL A 30 14.54 -10.13 1.37
N ALA A 31 15.55 -10.12 2.25
CA ALA A 31 15.44 -10.69 3.58
C ALA A 31 14.83 -9.65 4.52
N LEU A 32 13.74 -10.01 5.20
CA LEU A 32 13.12 -9.14 6.20
C LEU A 32 13.83 -9.32 7.55
N PRO A 33 14.09 -8.23 8.30
CA PRO A 33 14.71 -8.33 9.60
C PRO A 33 13.81 -9.15 10.55
N LYS A 34 14.45 -9.92 11.45
CA LYS A 34 13.73 -10.53 12.57
C LYS A 34 13.08 -9.42 13.39
N MET A 35 11.81 -9.60 13.77
CA MET A 35 11.12 -8.62 14.62
C MET A 35 11.88 -8.45 15.93
N HIS A 36 12.23 -7.21 16.26
CA HIS A 36 12.74 -6.84 17.57
C HIS A 36 11.63 -6.08 18.29
N PHE A 37 11.02 -6.71 19.28
CA PHE A 37 10.10 -6.03 20.19
C PHE A 37 10.94 -5.27 21.20
N SER A 38 11.26 -4.00 20.93
CA SER A 38 11.70 -3.10 21.98
C SER A 38 10.47 -2.72 22.80
N PRO A 39 10.41 -3.05 24.11
CA PRO A 39 9.35 -2.51 24.96
C PRO A 39 9.51 -1.00 24.97
N VAL A 40 8.59 -0.29 24.32
CA VAL A 40 8.44 1.14 24.53
C VAL A 40 7.89 1.25 25.94
N VAL A 41 8.64 1.83 26.87
CA VAL A 41 8.12 2.21 28.18
C VAL A 41 7.96 3.72 28.13
N THR A 42 6.76 4.19 27.88
CA THR A 42 6.42 5.61 28.02
C THR A 42 5.65 5.78 29.32
N GLU A 43 6.30 6.34 30.35
CA GLU A 43 5.80 6.59 31.72
C GLU A 43 4.46 7.39 31.82
N ARG A 44 3.92 7.90 30.71
CA ARG A 44 2.75 8.82 30.73
C ARG A 44 1.52 8.38 29.96
N TYR A 45 1.58 7.25 29.25
CA TYR A 45 0.41 6.68 28.56
C TYR A 45 0.50 5.16 28.59
N GLU A 46 -0.58 4.50 29.00
CA GLU A 46 -0.69 3.05 28.85
C GLU A 46 -0.64 2.70 27.36
N ILE A 47 0.31 1.85 26.99
CA ILE A 47 0.42 1.37 25.61
C ILE A 47 -0.66 0.32 25.43
N VAL A 48 -1.74 0.71 24.76
CA VAL A 48 -2.86 -0.20 24.44
C VAL A 48 -2.47 -1.23 23.36
N SER A 49 -1.28 -1.12 22.75
CA SER A 49 -0.74 -2.08 21.79
C SER A 49 0.32 -3.00 22.41
N LYS A 50 0.02 -4.29 22.56
CA LYS A 50 1.02 -5.30 22.96
C LYS A 50 2.20 -5.46 21.97
N ALA A 51 2.13 -4.83 20.80
CA ALA A 51 3.23 -4.67 19.88
C ALA A 51 3.78 -3.24 20.00
N GLY A 52 5.07 -3.09 20.28
CA GLY A 52 5.75 -1.81 20.14
C GLY A 52 5.43 -1.21 18.76
N VAL A 53 5.05 0.06 18.75
CA VAL A 53 4.30 0.82 17.73
C VAL A 53 4.94 0.89 16.32
N LEU A 54 5.93 0.07 15.96
CA LEU A 54 6.67 0.23 14.69
C LEU A 54 6.87 -1.06 13.87
N ALA A 55 6.50 -2.24 14.36
CA ALA A 55 6.70 -3.48 13.62
C ALA A 55 5.38 -4.03 13.08
N THR A 56 5.29 -4.25 11.76
CA THR A 56 4.22 -5.06 11.16
C THR A 56 4.40 -6.51 11.58
N ASP A 57 3.32 -7.19 11.97
CA ASP A 57 3.30 -8.65 12.16
C ASP A 57 2.36 -9.30 11.11
N PRO A 58 2.87 -10.17 10.22
CA PRO A 58 4.28 -10.52 10.03
C PRO A 58 5.11 -9.32 9.51
N PRO A 59 6.45 -9.37 9.54
CA PRO A 59 7.30 -8.37 8.89
C PRO A 59 6.88 -8.09 7.45
N ARG A 60 6.83 -6.81 7.07
CA ARG A 60 6.49 -6.36 5.72
C ARG A 60 7.57 -5.41 5.22
N ALA A 61 7.77 -5.38 3.90
CA ALA A 61 8.60 -4.39 3.23
C ALA A 61 7.85 -3.82 2.02
N VAL A 62 8.20 -2.59 1.65
CA VAL A 62 7.85 -2.01 0.36
C VAL A 62 9.09 -2.08 -0.52
N VAL A 63 8.94 -2.67 -1.70
CA VAL A 63 9.97 -2.67 -2.74
C VAL A 63 9.47 -1.76 -3.85
N TYR A 64 10.31 -0.84 -4.29
CA TYR A 64 10.01 0.08 -5.38
C TYR A 64 11.22 0.19 -6.30
N LEU A 65 10.97 0.67 -7.52
CA LEU A 65 12.00 0.95 -8.50
C LEU A 65 12.12 2.45 -8.66
N GLU A 66 13.35 2.92 -8.84
CA GLU A 66 13.66 4.29 -9.20
C GLU A 66 14.02 4.37 -10.69
N GLY A 67 13.60 5.45 -11.35
CA GLY A 67 13.82 5.66 -12.77
C GLY A 67 12.79 6.62 -13.36
N ASP A 68 12.94 6.90 -14.66
CA ASP A 68 12.04 7.79 -15.40
C ASP A 68 10.74 7.06 -15.80
N PHE A 69 9.94 6.71 -14.78
CA PHE A 69 8.63 6.10 -14.98
C PHE A 69 7.56 7.18 -15.21
N ARG A 70 6.61 6.91 -16.11
CA ARG A 70 5.45 7.80 -16.31
C ARG A 70 4.57 7.77 -15.06
N VAL A 71 4.42 8.92 -14.42
CA VAL A 71 3.46 9.10 -13.32
C VAL A 71 2.03 9.11 -13.89
N PRO A 72 1.10 8.32 -13.33
CA PRO A 72 -0.30 8.36 -13.76
C PRO A 72 -0.90 9.75 -13.59
N ALA A 73 -1.64 10.23 -14.58
CA ALA A 73 -2.28 11.55 -14.54
C ALA A 73 -3.37 11.66 -13.44
N ASN A 74 -3.99 10.53 -13.07
CA ASN A 74 -5.03 10.46 -12.05
C ASN A 74 -4.64 9.42 -10.99
N LEU A 75 -4.36 9.89 -9.79
CA LEU A 75 -4.07 9.01 -8.65
C LEU A 75 -5.38 8.66 -7.93
N PRO A 76 -5.62 7.39 -7.59
CA PRO A 76 -6.80 7.01 -6.82
C PRO A 76 -6.69 7.55 -5.39
N THR A 77 -7.82 7.90 -4.77
CA THR A 77 -7.84 8.06 -3.31
C THR A 77 -7.67 6.70 -2.65
N LYS A 78 -6.83 6.63 -1.62
CA LYS A 78 -6.61 5.42 -0.82
C LYS A 78 -7.10 5.64 0.60
N GLU A 79 -7.35 4.56 1.32
CA GLU A 79 -7.87 4.63 2.69
C GLU A 79 -6.97 3.91 3.69
N VAL A 80 -6.90 4.48 4.90
CA VAL A 80 -6.36 3.83 6.09
C VAL A 80 -7.37 3.99 7.22
N ALA A 81 -8.20 2.98 7.42
CA ALA A 81 -9.27 2.99 8.42
C ALA A 81 -8.71 2.84 9.84
N GLN A 82 -9.38 3.44 10.82
CA GLN A 82 -9.27 3.02 12.23
C GLN A 82 -10.36 2.02 12.53
N LYS A 83 -9.98 0.84 12.99
CA LYS A 83 -10.91 -0.19 13.45
C LYS A 83 -10.24 -1.08 14.48
N ASP A 84 -10.97 -1.47 15.52
CA ASP A 84 -10.48 -2.27 16.63
C ASP A 84 -9.22 -1.64 17.27
N LEU A 85 -9.19 -0.30 17.35
CA LEU A 85 -8.06 0.52 17.80
C LEU A 85 -6.76 0.32 16.98
N ALA A 86 -6.89 -0.10 15.72
CA ALA A 86 -5.77 -0.34 14.81
C ALA A 86 -5.96 0.38 13.46
N PHE A 87 -4.85 0.62 12.77
CA PHE A 87 -4.85 1.10 11.38
C PHE A 87 -4.97 -0.06 10.39
N LEU A 88 -5.90 0.05 9.45
CA LEU A 88 -6.13 -0.94 8.41
C LEU A 88 -6.10 -0.30 7.00
N PRO A 89 -5.14 -0.68 6.13
CA PRO A 89 -4.05 -1.61 6.39
C PRO A 89 -2.98 -1.00 7.31
N PRO A 90 -2.18 -1.82 8.03
CA PRO A 90 -1.09 -1.33 8.88
C PRO A 90 0.11 -0.77 8.09
N LEU A 91 0.16 -1.02 6.78
CA LEU A 91 1.15 -0.49 5.85
C LEU A 91 0.48 -0.24 4.50
N LEU A 92 0.61 0.98 3.98
CA LEU A 92 0.08 1.38 2.68
C LEU A 92 1.18 2.09 1.88
N ALA A 93 1.60 1.50 0.76
CA ALA A 93 2.47 2.15 -0.20
C ALA A 93 1.65 3.00 -1.17
N ILE A 94 2.07 4.25 -1.38
CA ILE A 94 1.41 5.21 -2.28
C ILE A 94 2.44 6.00 -3.07
N GLU A 95 2.02 6.54 -4.22
CA GLU A 95 2.82 7.47 -5.00
C GLU A 95 2.68 8.90 -4.46
N VAL A 96 3.69 9.73 -4.69
CA VAL A 96 3.65 11.16 -4.31
C VAL A 96 2.44 11.83 -4.95
N GLY A 97 1.67 12.57 -4.14
CA GLY A 97 0.43 13.23 -4.58
C GLY A 97 -0.84 12.41 -4.38
N THR A 98 -0.73 11.13 -4.00
CA THR A 98 -1.91 10.30 -3.67
C THR A 98 -2.66 10.87 -2.48
N LYS A 99 -3.99 11.08 -2.62
CA LYS A 99 -4.85 11.44 -1.49
C LYS A 99 -5.11 10.21 -0.63
N VAL A 100 -4.96 10.36 0.69
CA VAL A 100 -5.27 9.31 1.66
C VAL A 100 -6.34 9.81 2.61
N THR A 101 -7.37 9.00 2.80
CA THR A 101 -8.48 9.24 3.72
C THR A 101 -8.45 8.26 4.90
N PHE A 102 -8.91 8.72 6.06
CA PHE A 102 -8.81 8.01 7.33
C PHE A 102 -10.20 7.83 7.96
N PRO A 103 -11.00 6.86 7.51
CA PRO A 103 -12.32 6.62 8.09
C PRO A 103 -12.20 6.06 9.52
N ASN A 104 -12.99 6.61 10.43
CA ASN A 104 -13.12 6.09 11.79
C ASN A 104 -14.26 5.05 11.82
N LEU A 105 -13.92 3.77 11.93
CA LEU A 105 -14.89 2.66 12.01
C LEU A 105 -15.05 2.12 13.44
N ASP A 106 -14.42 2.77 14.42
CA ASP A 106 -14.61 2.48 15.84
C ASP A 106 -15.79 3.28 16.40
N ASP A 107 -16.22 2.93 17.62
CA ASP A 107 -17.26 3.63 18.39
C ASP A 107 -16.70 4.73 19.30
N THR A 108 -15.41 5.07 19.15
CA THR A 108 -14.71 6.11 19.91
C THR A 108 -14.17 7.22 19.00
N TYR A 109 -13.77 8.34 19.61
CA TYR A 109 -13.17 9.47 18.90
C TYR A 109 -11.68 9.28 18.66
N HIS A 110 -11.25 9.47 17.41
CA HIS A 110 -9.85 9.35 17.00
C HIS A 110 -9.26 10.67 16.49
N ASN A 111 -7.93 10.77 16.50
CA ASN A 111 -7.18 11.83 15.83
C ASN A 111 -5.99 11.20 15.10
N ILE A 112 -5.77 11.60 13.84
CA ILE A 112 -4.66 11.16 13.01
C ILE A 112 -3.72 12.34 12.77
N PHE A 113 -2.45 12.15 13.12
CA PHE A 113 -1.41 13.14 12.97
C PHE A 113 -0.10 12.49 12.56
N SER A 114 0.79 13.28 11.97
CA SER A 114 2.16 12.90 11.64
C SER A 114 3.12 14.00 12.08
N TYR A 115 4.20 13.60 12.74
CA TYR A 115 5.33 14.47 13.04
C TYR A 115 6.55 14.19 12.16
N SER A 116 6.43 13.28 11.18
CA SER A 116 7.53 12.92 10.31
C SER A 116 8.01 14.11 9.47
N PRO A 117 9.32 14.24 9.19
CA PRO A 117 9.83 15.31 8.32
C PRO A 117 9.20 15.31 6.92
N THR A 118 8.86 14.13 6.39
CA THR A 118 8.30 13.96 5.04
C THR A 118 6.98 14.72 4.88
N LYS A 119 6.09 14.65 5.88
CA LYS A 119 4.84 15.42 5.91
C LYS A 119 4.31 15.50 7.33
N ARG A 120 4.27 16.72 7.89
CA ARG A 120 3.64 17.01 9.18
C ARG A 120 2.17 17.41 8.99
N PHE A 121 1.27 16.87 9.80
CA PHE A 121 -0.15 17.25 9.82
C PHE A 121 -0.84 16.79 11.10
N ASP A 122 -2.01 17.35 11.38
CA ASP A 122 -2.95 16.95 12.43
C ASP A 122 -4.37 17.16 11.88
N LEU A 123 -5.20 16.12 11.85
CA LEU A 123 -6.57 16.18 11.30
C LEU A 123 -7.61 16.61 12.34
N GLY A 124 -7.19 16.79 13.60
CA GLY A 124 -8.08 17.03 14.72
C GLY A 124 -8.88 15.78 15.11
N ARG A 125 -9.57 15.88 16.25
CA ARG A 125 -10.38 14.76 16.77
C ARG A 125 -11.71 14.65 16.03
N TYR A 126 -12.15 13.44 15.68
CA TYR A 126 -13.42 13.21 14.98
C TYR A 126 -14.21 11.97 15.47
N PRO A 127 -15.55 12.02 15.44
CA PRO A 127 -16.45 10.97 15.91
C PRO A 127 -16.42 9.70 15.05
N PRO A 128 -17.05 8.61 15.55
CA PRO A 128 -17.38 7.41 14.78
C PRO A 128 -18.05 7.71 13.43
N GLY A 129 -17.68 6.97 12.39
CA GLY A 129 -18.25 7.05 11.06
C GLY A 129 -17.78 8.24 10.20
N GLU A 130 -17.00 9.17 10.76
CA GLU A 130 -16.46 10.29 9.99
C GLU A 130 -15.14 9.92 9.27
N ASN A 131 -14.87 10.62 8.16
CA ASN A 131 -13.68 10.46 7.34
C ASN A 131 -12.95 11.79 7.15
N ARG A 132 -11.61 11.79 7.29
CA ARG A 132 -10.72 12.95 7.13
C ARG A 132 -9.58 12.61 6.17
N GLY A 133 -9.09 13.56 5.37
CA GLY A 133 -7.94 13.35 4.47
C GLY A 133 -7.65 14.47 3.49
#